data_AF-A0A519J9K0-F1
#
_entry.id   AF-A0A519J9K0-F1
#
_cell.length_a   1.000
_cell.length_b   1.000
_cell.length_c   1.000
_cell.angle_alpha   90.00
_cell.angle_beta   90.00
_cell.angle_gamma   90.00
#
_symmetry.space_group_name_H-M   'P 1'
#
loop_
_entity.id
_entity.type
_entity.pdbx_description
1 polymer ?
#
loop_
_entity_poly.entity_id
_entity_poly.type
_entity_poly.pdbx_seq_one_letter_code
_entity_poly.pdbx_strand_id
1 'polypeptide(L)'
;LGGFEQGFQYIQEFTGFFTPGIVVIFMLGMFWPRASQAGALTGAILSVVLSGVFWWLQSTGAFTMPFMNRVGVVFIASLLAAIVVSFIAPQKATTLPISFAGVSYKTTAGFNIAALGVVVFLIAVYSLWW
;
A
#
# COMPACT_ATOMS: atom_id res chain seq x y z
N LEU A 1 15.84 -17.58 -21.18
CA LEU A 1 15.07 -17.36 -19.93
C LEU A 1 15.45 -16.08 -19.17
N GLY A 2 16.52 -15.34 -19.54
CA GLY A 2 16.96 -14.15 -18.78
C GLY A 2 16.16 -12.84 -18.97
N GLY A 3 15.20 -12.76 -19.90
CA GLY A 3 14.41 -11.53 -20.11
C GLY A 3 13.10 -11.44 -19.34
N PHE A 4 12.55 -12.58 -18.91
CA PHE A 4 11.24 -12.62 -18.25
C PHE A 4 11.30 -12.13 -16.80
N GLU A 5 12.33 -12.53 -16.05
CA GLU A 5 12.57 -12.02 -14.70
C GLU A 5 12.80 -10.50 -14.72
N GLN A 6 13.57 -10.00 -15.68
CA GLN A 6 13.81 -8.57 -15.84
C GLN A 6 12.55 -7.80 -16.24
N GLY A 7 11.71 -8.36 -17.12
CA GLY A 7 10.42 -7.79 -17.49
C GLY A 7 9.44 -7.73 -16.30
N PHE A 8 9.38 -8.78 -15.48
CA PHE A 8 8.55 -8.81 -14.27
C PHE A 8 9.04 -7.81 -13.22
N GLN A 9 10.36 -7.67 -13.05
CA GLN A 9 10.95 -6.67 -12.17
C GLN A 9 10.65 -5.25 -12.65
N TYR A 10 10.76 -4.99 -13.95
CA TYR A 10 10.43 -3.68 -14.52
C TYR A 10 8.97 -3.29 -14.27
N ILE A 11 8.03 -4.23 -14.47
CA ILE A 11 6.61 -3.99 -14.21
C ILE A 11 6.37 -3.70 -12.73
N GLN A 12 6.93 -4.51 -11.82
CA GLN A 12 6.80 -4.29 -10.39
C GLN A 12 7.41 -2.97 -9.94
N GLU A 13 8.56 -2.63 -10.48
CA GLU A 13 9.23 -1.38 -10.16
C GLU A 13 8.40 -0.19 -10.59
N PHE A 14 7.87 -0.20 -11.83
CA PHE A 14 7.04 0.88 -12.37
C PHE A 14 5.72 1.02 -11.62
N THR A 15 5.00 -0.10 -11.41
CA THR A 15 3.77 -0.10 -10.62
C THR A 15 4.00 0.39 -9.19
N GLY A 16 5.17 0.09 -8.62
CA GLY A 16 5.61 0.56 -7.31
C GLY A 16 5.67 2.09 -7.13
N PHE A 17 5.62 2.89 -8.20
CA PHE A 17 5.50 4.36 -8.08
C PHE A 17 4.11 4.80 -7.62
N PHE A 18 3.09 4.04 -8.01
CA PHE A 18 1.68 4.41 -7.85
C PHE A 18 0.97 3.58 -6.79
N THR A 19 1.32 2.29 -6.65
CA THR A 19 0.71 1.37 -5.70
C THR A 19 0.64 1.92 -4.27
N PRO A 20 1.71 2.49 -3.68
CA PRO A 20 1.66 3.04 -2.33
C PRO A 20 0.55 4.09 -2.15
N GLY A 21 0.49 5.07 -3.04
CA GLY A 21 -0.50 6.14 -3.02
C GLY A 21 -1.94 5.63 -3.22
N ILE A 22 -2.15 4.71 -4.16
CA ILE A 22 -3.46 4.10 -4.42
C ILE A 22 -3.93 3.33 -3.17
N VAL A 23 -3.06 2.53 -2.56
CA VAL A 23 -3.37 1.77 -1.34
C VAL A 23 -3.70 2.72 -0.18
N VAL A 24 -2.97 3.83 -0.02
CA VAL A 24 -3.28 4.85 1.00
C VAL A 24 -4.67 5.44 0.78
N ILE A 25 -5.02 5.84 -0.45
CA ILE A 25 -6.34 6.39 -0.76
C ILE A 25 -7.45 5.40 -0.38
N PHE A 26 -7.36 4.16 -0.86
CA PHE A 26 -8.39 3.15 -0.62
C PHE A 26 -8.49 2.76 0.86
N MET A 27 -7.35 2.58 1.53
CA MET A 27 -7.32 2.20 2.94
C MET A 27 -7.93 3.29 3.83
N LEU A 28 -7.55 4.56 3.63
CA LEU A 28 -8.11 5.66 4.39
C LEU A 28 -9.59 5.90 4.02
N GLY A 29 -9.93 5.86 2.72
CA GLY A 29 -11.30 6.06 2.25
C GLY A 29 -12.28 4.99 2.72
N MET A 30 -11.84 3.74 2.87
CA MET A 30 -12.67 2.66 3.40
C MET A 30 -12.66 2.61 4.94
N PHE A 31 -11.52 2.72 5.59
CA PHE A 31 -11.44 2.39 7.02
C PHE A 31 -11.33 3.60 7.95
N TRP A 32 -11.17 4.81 7.42
CA TRP A 32 -10.94 6.00 8.23
C TRP A 32 -11.93 7.13 7.95
N PRO A 33 -12.89 7.39 8.86
CA PRO A 33 -13.96 8.38 8.63
C PRO A 33 -13.46 9.83 8.56
N ARG A 34 -12.21 10.08 8.94
CA ARG A 34 -11.58 11.41 8.88
C ARG A 34 -10.79 11.64 7.59
N ALA A 35 -10.74 10.66 6.68
CA ALA A 35 -10.07 10.83 5.40
C ALA A 35 -10.68 12.01 4.63
N SER A 36 -9.81 12.88 4.10
CA SER A 36 -10.21 14.05 3.32
C SER A 36 -9.69 13.96 1.89
N GLN A 37 -10.39 14.60 0.95
CA GLN A 37 -9.93 14.75 -0.43
C GLN A 37 -8.51 15.34 -0.52
N ALA A 38 -8.19 16.33 0.33
CA ALA A 38 -6.87 16.93 0.40
C ALA A 38 -5.82 15.90 0.85
N GLY A 39 -6.09 15.12 1.90
CA GLY A 39 -5.16 14.08 2.37
C GLY A 39 -4.95 12.98 1.34
N ALA A 40 -6.01 12.53 0.67
CA ALA A 40 -5.94 11.55 -0.41
C ALA A 40 -5.06 12.04 -1.58
N LEU A 41 -5.27 13.29 -2.02
CA LEU A 41 -4.46 13.89 -3.08
C LEU A 41 -2.99 14.04 -2.67
N THR A 42 -2.74 14.49 -1.43
CA THR A 42 -1.37 14.56 -0.90
C THR A 42 -0.71 13.19 -0.89
N GLY A 43 -1.37 12.14 -0.39
CA GLY A 43 -0.82 10.78 -0.36
C GLY A 43 -0.46 10.24 -1.75
N ALA A 44 -1.32 10.48 -2.75
CA ALA A 44 -1.06 10.07 -4.13
C ALA A 44 0.08 10.84 -4.79
N ILE A 45 0.08 12.18 -4.70
CA ILE A 45 1.16 13.00 -5.27
C ILE A 45 2.48 12.65 -4.60
N LEU A 46 2.50 12.57 -3.27
CA LEU A 46 3.71 12.26 -2.51
C LEU A 46 4.25 10.87 -2.87
N SER A 47 3.38 9.89 -3.15
CA SER A 47 3.80 8.55 -3.58
C SER A 47 4.64 8.61 -4.85
N VAL A 48 4.14 9.30 -5.87
CA VAL A 48 4.81 9.41 -7.17
C VAL A 48 6.09 10.24 -7.05
N VAL A 49 6.03 11.38 -6.34
CA VAL A 49 7.17 12.27 -6.16
C VAL A 49 8.29 11.59 -5.38
N LEU A 50 8.01 10.98 -4.22
CA LEU A 50 9.04 10.30 -3.43
C LEU A 50 9.61 9.08 -4.16
N SER A 51 8.77 8.31 -4.85
CA SER A 51 9.26 7.18 -5.67
C SER A 51 10.19 7.65 -6.78
N GLY A 52 9.84 8.76 -7.45
CA GLY A 52 10.68 9.39 -8.48
C GLY A 52 12.00 9.91 -7.91
N VAL A 53 11.97 10.56 -6.74
CA VAL A 53 13.18 11.03 -6.05
C VAL A 53 14.09 9.86 -5.69
N PHE A 54 13.57 8.79 -5.08
CA PHE A 54 14.39 7.62 -4.74
C PHE A 54 14.94 6.91 -5.97
N TRP A 55 14.15 6.79 -7.04
CA TRP A 55 14.60 6.22 -8.30
C TRP A 55 15.72 7.08 -8.94
N TRP A 56 15.57 8.41 -8.90
CA TRP A 56 16.60 9.32 -9.41
C TRP A 56 17.89 9.26 -8.57
N LEU A 57 17.80 9.24 -7.24
CA LEU A 57 18.94 9.05 -6.35
C LEU A 57 19.66 7.70 -6.58
N GLN A 58 18.91 6.67 -6.96
CA GLN A 58 19.48 5.39 -7.37
C GLN A 58 20.18 5.47 -8.72
N SER A 59 19.57 6.15 -9.70
CA SER A 59 20.17 6.34 -11.03
C SER A 59 21.47 7.15 -11.00
N THR A 60 21.63 8.05 -10.03
CA THR A 60 22.86 8.85 -9.82
C THR A 60 23.93 8.13 -9.00
N GLY A 61 23.63 6.92 -8.49
CA GLY A 61 24.55 6.15 -7.62
C GLY A 61 24.69 6.70 -6.20
N ALA A 62 23.97 7.76 -5.84
CA ALA A 62 24.04 8.37 -4.51
C ALA A 62 23.39 7.50 -3.43
N PHE A 63 22.42 6.67 -3.80
CA PHE A 63 21.67 5.84 -2.84
C PHE A 63 21.18 4.55 -3.50
N THR A 64 21.44 3.38 -2.90
CA THR A 64 20.94 2.10 -3.43
C THR A 64 19.84 1.55 -2.55
N MET A 65 18.67 1.32 -3.12
CA MET A 65 17.52 0.75 -2.42
C MET A 65 16.77 -0.24 -3.33
N PRO A 66 16.54 -1.49 -2.89
CA PRO A 66 15.67 -2.42 -3.61
C PRO A 66 14.26 -1.83 -3.78
N PHE A 67 13.64 -2.01 -4.95
CA PHE A 67 12.34 -1.39 -5.25
C PHE A 67 11.27 -1.73 -4.20
N MET A 68 11.26 -2.96 -3.65
CA MET A 68 10.29 -3.38 -2.64
C MET A 68 10.40 -2.55 -1.34
N ASN A 69 11.64 -2.23 -0.93
CA ASN A 69 11.88 -1.38 0.23
C ASN A 69 11.45 0.07 -0.05
N ARG A 70 11.70 0.56 -1.28
CA ARG A 70 11.23 1.88 -1.73
C ARG A 70 9.72 1.98 -1.62
N VAL A 71 8.99 0.99 -2.14
CA VAL A 71 7.52 0.92 -2.09
C VAL A 71 7.02 0.98 -0.64
N GLY A 72 7.64 0.22 0.28
CA GLY A 72 7.27 0.23 1.69
C GLY A 72 7.51 1.57 2.38
N VAL A 73 8.67 2.20 2.17
CA VAL A 73 9.00 3.52 2.74
C VAL A 73 8.05 4.59 2.21
N VAL A 74 7.83 4.61 0.90
CA VAL A 74 6.92 5.55 0.24
C VAL A 74 5.49 5.36 0.74
N PHE A 75 5.03 4.13 0.95
CA PHE A 75 3.71 3.84 1.53
C PHE A 75 3.54 4.49 2.91
N ILE A 76 4.49 4.28 3.82
CA ILE A 76 4.42 4.85 5.17
C ILE A 76 4.46 6.38 5.12
N ALA A 77 5.35 6.96 4.31
CA ALA A 77 5.45 8.42 4.15
C ALA A 77 4.15 9.03 3.59
N SER A 78 3.59 8.45 2.53
CA SER A 78 2.31 8.86 1.95
C SER A 78 1.14 8.69 2.91
N LEU A 79 1.11 7.61 3.68
CA LEU A 79 0.08 7.36 4.68
C LEU A 79 0.11 8.43 5.77
N LEU A 80 1.28 8.69 6.34
CA LEU A 80 1.46 9.70 7.38
C LEU A 80 1.12 11.11 6.87
N ALA A 81 1.58 11.47 5.67
CA ALA A 81 1.25 12.76 5.07
C ALA A 81 -0.26 12.91 4.81
N ALA A 82 -0.91 11.87 4.28
CA ALA A 82 -2.35 11.88 4.07
C ALA A 82 -3.11 12.06 5.40
N ILE A 83 -2.69 11.35 6.46
CA ILE A 83 -3.26 11.48 7.81
C ILE A 83 -3.09 12.90 8.33
N VAL A 84 -1.88 13.46 8.28
CA VAL A 84 -1.58 14.81 8.76
C VAL A 84 -2.40 15.86 8.00
N VAL A 85 -2.45 15.78 6.67
CA VAL A 85 -3.24 16.71 5.86
C VAL A 85 -4.73 16.55 6.11
N SER A 86 -5.24 15.33 6.36
CA SER A 86 -6.63 15.14 6.73
C SER A 86 -7.01 15.76 8.09
N PHE A 87 -6.05 15.94 9.01
CA PHE A 87 -6.27 16.71 10.23
C PHE A 87 -6.20 18.23 10.02
N ILE A 88 -5.28 18.70 9.17
CA ILE A 88 -5.09 20.15 8.90
C ILE A 88 -6.19 20.71 8.00
N ALA A 89 -6.58 19.95 6.98
CA ALA A 89 -7.62 20.25 6.01
C ALA A 89 -8.73 19.18 6.12
N PRO A 90 -9.51 19.19 7.21
CA PRO A 90 -10.62 18.27 7.38
C PRO A 90 -11.67 18.56 6.33
N GLN A 91 -12.21 17.51 5.73
CA GLN A 91 -13.38 17.65 4.88
C GLN A 91 -14.58 18.01 5.77
N LYS A 92 -15.45 18.91 5.30
CA LYS A 92 -16.77 19.11 5.94
C LYS A 92 -17.43 17.73 6.05
N ALA A 93 -18.23 17.53 7.11
CA ALA A 93 -18.98 16.29 7.33
C ALA A 93 -19.99 16.08 6.19
N THR A 94 -19.50 15.61 5.05
CA THR A 94 -20.30 14.95 4.03
C THR A 94 -20.53 13.56 4.57
N THR A 95 -21.77 13.09 4.53
CA THR A 95 -22.10 11.69 4.78
C THR A 95 -21.16 10.83 3.94
N LEU A 96 -20.12 10.26 4.53
CA LEU A 96 -19.38 9.17 3.90
C LEU A 96 -20.45 8.11 3.62
N PRO A 97 -20.74 7.79 2.35
CA PRO A 97 -21.91 6.97 2.01
C PRO A 97 -21.81 5.53 2.54
N ILE A 98 -20.64 5.15 3.08
CA ILE A 98 -20.33 3.80 3.54
C ILE A 98 -20.25 3.81 5.07
N SER A 99 -21.38 3.52 5.71
CA SER A 99 -21.42 3.15 7.13
C SER A 99 -21.06 1.67 7.25
N PHE A 100 -19.91 1.35 7.82
CA PHE A 100 -19.53 -0.03 8.17
C PHE A 100 -20.25 -0.54 9.43
N ALA A 101 -21.05 0.30 10.10
CA ALA A 101 -21.87 -0.10 11.23
C ALA A 101 -22.94 -1.09 10.74
N GLY A 102 -22.65 -2.39 10.91
CA GLY A 102 -23.51 -3.50 10.47
C GLY A 102 -22.85 -4.50 9.52
N VAL A 103 -21.64 -4.25 9.02
CA VAL A 103 -20.92 -5.23 8.20
C VAL A 103 -20.40 -6.35 9.11
N SER A 104 -20.96 -7.55 8.94
CA SER A 104 -20.47 -8.75 9.62
C SER A 104 -19.25 -9.30 8.89
N TYR A 105 -18.09 -9.25 9.53
CA TYR A 105 -16.86 -9.90 9.06
C TYR A 105 -16.77 -11.39 9.47
N LYS A 106 -17.86 -11.98 9.99
CA LYS A 106 -17.89 -13.39 10.37
C LYS A 106 -17.78 -14.28 9.13
N THR A 107 -16.84 -15.21 9.17
CA THR A 107 -16.60 -16.23 8.16
C THR A 107 -17.13 -17.59 8.62
N THR A 108 -17.43 -18.48 7.67
CA THR A 108 -17.91 -19.83 7.98
C THR A 108 -16.78 -20.69 8.57
N ALA A 109 -17.15 -21.74 9.32
CA ALA A 109 -16.16 -22.68 9.87
C ALA A 109 -15.32 -23.34 8.76
N GLY A 110 -15.94 -23.69 7.63
CA GLY A 110 -15.23 -24.24 6.47
C GLY A 110 -14.20 -23.28 5.88
N PHE A 111 -14.53 -21.99 5.75
CA PHE A 111 -13.58 -20.97 5.31
C PHE A 111 -12.40 -20.86 6.30
N ASN A 112 -12.66 -20.84 7.60
CA ASN A 112 -11.62 -20.71 8.62
C ASN A 112 -10.66 -21.90 8.63
N ILE A 113 -11.17 -23.12 8.48
CA ILE A 113 -10.35 -24.33 8.40
C ILE A 113 -9.46 -24.29 7.15
N ALA A 114 -10.01 -23.92 6.00
CA ALA A 114 -9.26 -23.80 4.75
C ALA A 114 -8.18 -22.71 4.84
N ALA A 115 -8.51 -21.54 5.39
CA ALA A 115 -7.56 -20.44 5.61
C ALA A 115 -6.40 -20.86 6.53
N LEU A 116 -6.70 -21.55 7.63
CA LEU A 116 -5.67 -22.11 8.51
C LEU A 116 -4.79 -23.12 7.78
N GLY A 117 -5.36 -23.97 6.92
CA GLY A 117 -4.61 -24.89 6.07
C GLY A 117 -3.61 -24.17 5.17
N VAL A 118 -4.03 -23.07 4.52
CA VAL A 118 -3.13 -22.25 3.68
C VAL A 118 -2.00 -21.64 4.53
N VAL A 119 -2.32 -21.09 5.71
CA VAL A 119 -1.31 -20.50 6.61
C VAL A 119 -0.29 -21.55 7.06
N VAL A 120 -0.73 -22.74 7.49
CA VAL A 120 0.16 -23.83 7.91
C VAL A 120 1.02 -24.32 6.75
N PHE A 121 0.44 -24.44 5.55
CA PHE A 121 1.20 -24.80 4.36
C PHE A 121 2.31 -23.77 4.06
N LEU A 122 1.98 -22.47 4.10
CA LEU A 122 2.98 -21.41 3.91
C LEU A 122 4.08 -21.47 4.98
N ILE A 123 3.73 -21.66 6.26
CA ILE A 123 4.72 -21.83 7.34
C ILE A 123 5.65 -23.01 7.04
N ALA A 124 5.10 -24.17 6.65
CA ALA A 124 5.90 -25.35 6.35
C ALA A 124 6.86 -25.09 5.18
N VAL A 125 6.38 -24.50 4.08
CA VAL A 125 7.21 -24.18 2.92
C VAL A 125 8.33 -23.21 3.31
N TYR A 126 8.01 -22.10 3.96
CA TYR A 126 8.99 -21.10 4.35
C TYR A 126 9.95 -21.57 5.45
N SER A 127 9.61 -22.59 6.24
CA SER A 127 10.50 -23.13 7.29
C SER A 127 11.40 -24.26 6.78
N LEU A 128 10.94 -25.07 5.83
CA LEU A 128 11.71 -26.20 5.28
C LEU A 128 12.76 -25.77 4.26
N TRP A 129 12.46 -24.72 3.48
CA TRP A 129 13.32 -24.22 2.40
C TRP A 129 13.91 -22.83 2.69
N TRP A 130 13.97 -22.44 3.96
CA TRP A 130 14.74 -21.27 4.40
C TRP A 130 16.25 -21.51 4.24
#